data_AF-A0A7D6XQF8-F1
#
_entry.id   AF-A0A7D6XQF8-F1
#
_cell.length_a   1.000
_cell.length_b   1.000
_cell.length_c   1.000
_cell.angle_alpha   90.00
_cell.angle_beta   90.00
_cell.angle_gamma   90.00
#
_symmetry.space_group_name_H-M   'P 1'
#
loop_
_entity.id
_entity.type
_entity.pdbx_description
1 polymer ?
#
loop_
_entity_poly.entity_id
_entity_poly.type
_entity_poly.pdbx_seq_one_letter_code
_entity_poly.pdbx_strand_id
1 'polypeptide(L)'
;MEINFKGPVMPIDPYSQLAFVEILNIILTAGHIVDVNRFLIRRNVNPRFGSLSGYFRWSFAEDRFTLWQRTDYNSTMCFSHRILDLPFGVLAAKDNGKETEFLN
;
A
#
# COMPACT_ATOMS: atom_id res chain seq x y z
N MET A 1 -2.05 13.91 4.10
CA MET A 1 -2.54 12.94 3.08
C MET A 1 -3.86 12.39 3.55
N GLU A 2 -4.89 12.39 2.71
CA GLU A 2 -6.19 11.77 2.99
C GLU A 2 -6.31 10.48 2.18
N ILE A 3 -6.65 9.36 2.84
CA ILE A 3 -6.79 8.04 2.21
C ILE A 3 -8.24 7.59 2.35
N ASN A 4 -8.91 7.40 1.21
CA ASN A 4 -10.27 6.91 1.15
C ASN A 4 -10.28 5.40 0.87
N PHE A 5 -10.73 4.61 1.84
CA PHE A 5 -10.87 3.16 1.70
C PHE A 5 -12.11 2.83 0.86
N LYS A 6 -11.93 1.95 -0.12
CA LYS A 6 -13.00 1.51 -1.04
C LYS A 6 -13.71 0.24 -0.57
N GLY A 7 -13.18 -0.42 0.47
CA GLY A 7 -13.80 -1.56 1.13
C GLY A 7 -12.94 -2.08 2.28
N PRO A 8 -13.45 -3.05 3.06
CA PRO A 8 -12.75 -3.60 4.21
C PRO A 8 -11.66 -4.59 3.79
N VAL A 9 -10.74 -4.84 4.73
CA VAL A 9 -9.84 -6.01 4.69
C VAL A 9 -10.55 -7.17 5.40
N MET A 10 -10.82 -8.24 4.66
CA MET A 10 -11.45 -9.45 5.14
C MET A 10 -10.49 -10.30 5.98
N PRO A 11 -10.93 -10.95 7.06
CA PRO A 11 -10.07 -11.76 7.92
C PRO A 11 -9.84 -13.16 7.35
N ILE A 12 -9.18 -13.26 6.19
CA ILE A 12 -8.91 -14.53 5.50
C ILE A 12 -7.81 -15.37 6.18
N ASP A 13 -6.98 -14.71 6.98
CA ASP A 13 -5.84 -15.28 7.71
C ASP A 13 -5.55 -14.39 8.93
N PRO A 14 -5.06 -14.95 10.07
CA PRO A 14 -4.75 -14.18 11.28
C PRO A 14 -3.80 -12.98 11.06
N TYR A 15 -2.98 -13.00 10.02
CA TYR A 15 -2.02 -11.93 9.72
C TYR A 15 -2.44 -10.99 8.60
N SER A 16 -3.58 -11.23 7.94
CA SER A 16 -4.08 -10.40 6.82
C SER A 16 -4.16 -8.92 7.18
N GLN A 17 -4.66 -8.59 8.38
CA GLN A 17 -4.73 -7.22 8.88
C GLN A 17 -3.35 -6.63 9.19
N LEU A 18 -2.44 -7.42 9.74
CA LEU A 18 -1.07 -6.96 10.04
C LEU A 18 -0.30 -6.65 8.75
N ALA A 19 -0.41 -7.52 7.74
CA ALA A 19 0.17 -7.30 6.43
C ALA A 19 -0.41 -6.04 5.76
N PHE A 20 -1.71 -5.77 5.94
CA PHE A 20 -2.32 -4.54 5.46
C PHE A 20 -1.76 -3.29 6.14
N VAL A 21 -1.62 -3.31 7.47
CA VAL A 21 -1.03 -2.19 8.23
C VAL A 21 0.41 -1.91 7.77
N GLU A 22 1.18 -2.95 7.44
CA GLU A 22 2.52 -2.78 6.88
C GLU A 22 2.50 -2.04 5.53
N ILE A 23 1.58 -2.38 4.63
CA ILE A 23 1.39 -1.66 3.36
C ILE A 23 0.95 -0.20 3.60
N LEU A 24 0.03 0.03 4.54
CA LEU A 24 -0.38 1.39 4.89
C LEU A 24 0.77 2.22 5.46
N ASN A 25 1.59 1.64 6.33
CA ASN A 25 2.77 2.32 6.87
C ASN A 25 3.76 2.69 5.76
N ILE A 26 3.97 1.80 4.78
CA ILE A 26 4.82 2.10 3.61
C ILE A 26 4.28 3.31 2.85
N ILE A 27 2.97 3.32 2.58
CA ILE A 27 2.30 4.41 1.87
C ILE A 27 2.41 5.75 2.62
N LEU A 28 2.17 5.74 3.94
CA LEU A 28 2.18 6.94 4.77
C LEU A 28 3.60 7.49 5.02
N THR A 29 4.61 6.62 5.01
CA THR A 29 6.00 7.02 5.28
C THR A 29 6.75 7.46 4.03
N ALA A 30 6.46 6.86 2.87
CA ALA A 30 7.06 7.23 1.59
C ALA A 30 6.87 8.72 1.27
N GLY A 31 7.92 9.34 0.72
CA GLY A 31 7.88 10.73 0.23
C GLY A 31 7.46 10.80 -1.25
N HIS A 32 7.76 9.76 -2.01
CA HIS A 32 7.49 9.68 -3.44
C HIS A 32 6.92 8.31 -3.84
N ILE A 33 6.18 8.25 -4.95
CA ILE A 33 5.57 7.01 -5.45
C ILE A 33 6.61 5.91 -5.72
N VAL A 34 7.80 6.29 -6.15
CA VAL A 34 8.92 5.36 -6.40
C VAL A 34 9.38 4.69 -5.10
N ASP A 35 9.35 5.41 -3.97
CA ASP A 35 9.69 4.85 -2.67
C ASP A 35 8.65 3.84 -2.18
N VAL A 36 7.36 4.08 -2.47
CA VAL A 36 6.29 3.12 -2.18
C VAL A 36 6.62 1.79 -2.85
N ASN A 37 6.93 1.79 -4.16
CA ASN A 37 7.30 0.57 -4.87
C ASN A 37 8.56 -0.09 -4.29
N ARG A 38 9.60 0.71 -4.02
CA ARG A 38 10.87 0.22 -3.44
C ARG A 38 10.66 -0.44 -2.08
N PHE A 39 9.84 0.17 -1.22
CA PHE A 39 9.55 -0.36 0.11
C PHE A 39 8.63 -1.57 0.07
N LEU A 40 7.61 -1.59 -0.80
CA LEU A 40 6.77 -2.78 -1.01
C LEU A 40 7.60 -3.99 -1.41
N ILE A 41 8.56 -3.83 -2.33
CA ILE A 41 9.47 -4.91 -2.74
C ILE A 41 10.37 -5.34 -1.56
N ARG A 42 11.01 -4.37 -0.88
CA ARG A 42 11.93 -4.66 0.24
C ARG A 42 11.27 -5.32 1.43
N ARG A 43 10.03 -4.95 1.73
CA ARG A 43 9.24 -5.48 2.85
C ARG A 43 8.30 -6.59 2.42
N ASN A 44 8.36 -7.02 1.16
CA ASN A 44 7.43 -8.02 0.65
C ASN A 44 7.52 -9.30 1.47
N VAL A 45 8.71 -9.76 1.85
CA VAL A 45 8.89 -10.98 2.63
C VAL A 45 9.09 -10.62 4.10
N ASN A 46 8.24 -11.17 4.97
CA ASN A 46 8.30 -11.00 6.42
C ASN A 46 8.35 -12.37 7.13
N PRO A 47 9.29 -12.60 8.07
CA PRO A 47 9.39 -13.87 8.80
C PRO A 47 8.14 -14.26 9.60
N ARG A 48 7.31 -13.29 10.03
CA ARG A 48 6.16 -13.53 10.90
C ARG A 48 4.91 -13.99 10.15
N PHE A 49 4.67 -13.44 8.96
CA PHE A 49 3.41 -13.62 8.25
C PHE A 49 3.57 -13.98 6.77
N GLY A 50 4.79 -14.25 6.31
CA GLY A 50 5.05 -14.55 4.91
C GLY A 50 5.07 -13.28 4.07
N SER A 51 4.47 -13.30 2.88
CA SER A 51 4.61 -12.21 1.93
C SER A 51 3.41 -11.26 1.85
N LEU A 52 3.66 -9.95 1.74
CA LEU A 52 2.62 -8.95 1.45
C LEU A 52 1.88 -9.30 0.15
N SER A 53 2.63 -9.71 -0.87
CA SER A 53 2.07 -10.14 -2.17
C SER A 53 1.24 -11.41 -2.10
N GLY A 54 1.38 -12.18 -1.01
CA GLY A 54 0.58 -13.37 -0.74
C GLY A 54 -0.81 -13.03 -0.22
N TYR A 55 -1.00 -11.91 0.47
CA TYR A 55 -2.33 -11.44 0.89
C TYR A 55 -2.93 -10.40 -0.04
N PHE A 56 -2.09 -9.59 -0.68
CA PHE A 56 -2.53 -8.45 -1.47
C PHE A 56 -1.94 -8.47 -2.87
N ARG A 57 -2.68 -7.92 -3.82
CA ARG A 57 -2.21 -7.58 -5.15
C ARG A 57 -2.22 -6.06 -5.27
N TRP A 58 -1.11 -5.48 -5.68
CA TRP A 58 -1.04 -4.05 -5.99
C TRP A 58 -0.66 -3.81 -7.45
N SER A 59 -0.99 -2.63 -7.94
CA SER A 59 -0.62 -2.16 -9.29
C SER A 59 -0.33 -0.66 -9.27
N PHE A 60 0.60 -0.27 -10.14
CA PHE A 60 0.91 1.11 -10.49
C PHE A 60 0.54 1.29 -11.96
N ALA A 61 -0.66 1.79 -12.24
CA ALA A 61 -1.17 1.94 -13.60
C ALA A 61 -2.07 3.17 -13.69
N GLU A 62 -2.07 3.82 -14.86
CA GLU A 62 -2.98 4.94 -15.14
C GLU A 62 -2.88 6.09 -14.12
N ASP A 63 -1.67 6.41 -13.66
CA ASP A 63 -1.41 7.42 -12.61
C ASP A 63 -2.00 7.07 -11.22
N ARG A 64 -2.26 5.78 -10.97
CA ARG A 64 -2.90 5.31 -9.73
C ARG A 64 -2.20 4.11 -9.12
N PHE A 65 -2.12 4.13 -7.81
CA PHE A 65 -1.81 2.98 -6.98
C PHE A 65 -3.11 2.32 -6.57
N THR A 66 -3.22 1.02 -6.84
CA THR A 66 -4.39 0.22 -6.50
C THR A 66 -4.00 -0.97 -5.66
N LEU A 67 -4.83 -1.32 -4.68
CA LEU A 67 -4.62 -2.45 -3.78
C LEU A 67 -5.88 -3.30 -3.70
N TRP A 68 -5.74 -4.59 -3.97
CA TRP A 68 -6.76 -5.62 -3.78
C TRP A 68 -6.29 -6.63 -2.76
N GLN A 69 -7.23 -7.22 -2.03
CA GLN A 69 -6.97 -8.38 -1.20
C GLN A 69 -7.28 -9.67 -1.96
N ARG A 70 -6.40 -10.64 -1.84
CA ARG A 70 -6.60 -12.01 -2.35
C ARG A 70 -7.61 -12.74 -1.48
N THR A 71 -8.33 -13.70 -2.05
CA THR A 71 -9.37 -14.44 -1.30
C THR A 71 -8.79 -15.39 -0.24
N ASP A 72 -7.55 -15.84 -0.46
CA ASP A 72 -6.73 -16.64 0.45
C ASP A 72 -5.25 -16.30 0.23
N TYR A 73 -4.38 -16.74 1.15
CA TYR A 73 -2.93 -16.56 0.99
C TYR A 73 -2.43 -17.23 -0.30
N ASN A 74 -1.72 -16.46 -1.13
CA ASN A 74 -1.26 -16.81 -2.47
C ASN A 74 -2.35 -17.16 -3.51
N SER A 75 -3.64 -16.94 -3.21
CA SER A 75 -4.73 -17.15 -4.17
C SER A 75 -4.56 -16.26 -5.40
N THR A 76 -4.83 -16.77 -6.59
CA THR A 76 -4.87 -15.96 -7.82
C THR A 76 -6.10 -15.05 -7.89
N MET A 77 -7.13 -15.34 -7.10
CA MET A 77 -8.36 -14.57 -7.02
C MET A 77 -8.26 -13.44 -5.98
N CYS A 78 -8.91 -12.33 -6.26
CA CYS A 78 -9.07 -11.20 -5.34
C CYS A 78 -10.55 -10.96 -5.05
N PHE A 79 -10.86 -10.34 -3.92
CA PHE A 79 -12.18 -9.76 -3.69
C PHE A 79 -12.50 -8.73 -4.79
N SER A 80 -13.79 -8.61 -5.11
CA SER A 80 -14.25 -7.75 -6.20
C SER A 80 -14.01 -6.26 -5.95
N HIS A 81 -14.01 -5.84 -4.68
CA HIS A 81 -13.71 -4.47 -4.30
C HIS A 81 -12.21 -4.22 -4.18
N ARG A 82 -11.78 -3.02 -4.57
CA ARG A 82 -10.47 -2.48 -4.18
C ARG A 82 -10.51 -2.10 -2.71
N ILE A 83 -9.37 -2.20 -2.02
CA ILE A 83 -9.20 -1.60 -0.69
C ILE A 83 -8.72 -0.15 -0.85
N LEU A 84 -7.69 0.04 -1.69
CA LEU A 84 -7.11 1.34 -1.98
C LEU A 84 -7.16 1.64 -3.47
N ASP A 85 -7.42 2.90 -3.76
CA ASP A 85 -7.38 3.47 -5.09
C ASP A 85 -6.92 4.93 -5.00
N LEU A 86 -5.60 5.13 -5.10
CA LEU A 86 -4.93 6.39 -4.79
C LEU A 86 -4.24 6.98 -6.04
N PRO A 87 -4.55 8.23 -6.44
CA PRO A 87 -3.76 8.93 -7.45
C PRO A 87 -2.31 9.12 -6.98
N PHE A 88 -1.33 9.07 -7.89
CA PHE A 88 0.08 9.28 -7.53
C PHE A 88 0.32 10.67 -6.95
N GLY A 89 -0.42 11.70 -7.38
CA GLY A 89 -0.36 13.04 -6.79
C GLY A 89 -0.63 13.07 -5.28
N VAL A 90 -1.47 12.16 -4.76
CA VAL A 90 -1.73 12.04 -3.30
C VAL A 90 -0.56 11.40 -2.57
N LEU A 91 0.16 10.49 -3.24
CA LEU A 91 1.34 9.80 -2.72
C LEU A 91 2.62 10.65 -2.80
N ALA A 92 2.68 11.58 -3.76
CA ALA A 92 3.79 12.52 -3.95
C ALA A 92 3.61 13.86 -3.19
N ALA A 93 2.42 14.16 -2.69
CA ALA A 93 2.12 15.43 -2.01
C ALA A 93 2.89 15.66 -0.69
N LYS A 94 3.62 14.66 -0.19
CA LYS A 94 4.44 14.82 1.03
C LYS A 94 5.70 15.67 0.78
N ASP A 95 6.09 15.87 -0.47
CA ASP A 95 7.28 16.64 -0.85
C ASP A 95 7.09 18.16 -0.76
N ASN A 96 5.86 18.64 -0.97
CA ASN A 96 5.57 20.09 -1.08
C ASN A 96 5.61 20.88 0.24
N GLY A 97 5.95 20.25 1.37
CA GLY A 97 5.89 20.85 2.70
C GLY A 97 7.22 21.01 3.43
N LYS A 98 8.36 20.67 2.80
CA LYS A 98 9.67 20.67 3.47
C LYS A 98 10.74 21.55 2.84
N GLU A 99 10.46 22.27 1.76
CA GLU A 99 11.42 23.19 1.14
C GLU A 99 11.41 24.62 1.71
N THR A 100 10.55 24.95 2.67
CA THR A 100 10.43 26.32 3.22
C THR A 100 11.16 26.60 4.54
N GLU A 101 12.00 25.69 5.06
CA GLU A 101 12.75 25.90 6.31
C GLU A 101 14.29 26.00 6.16
N PHE A 102 14.81 26.34 4.97
CA PHE A 102 16.25 26.60 4.77
C PHE A 102 16.60 27.99 4.19
N LEU A 103 15.70 28.96 4.32
CA LEU A 103 15.99 30.36 4.02
C LEU A 103 15.65 31.24 5.23
N ASN A 104 16.54 31.26 6.22
CA ASN A 104 16.77 32.38 7.14
C ASN A 104 18.17 32.26 7.75
#